data_AF-A0A6P3WPR2-F1
#
_entry.id   AF-A0A6P3WPR2-F1
#
_cell.length_a   1.000
_cell.length_b   1.000
_cell.length_c   1.000
_cell.angle_alpha   90.00
_cell.angle_beta   90.00
_cell.angle_gamma   90.00
#
_symmetry.space_group_name_H-M   'P 1'
#
loop_
_entity.id
_entity.type
_entity.pdbx_description
1 polymer ?
#
loop_
_entity_poly.entity_id
_entity_poly.type
_entity_poly.pdbx_seq_one_letter_code
_entity_poly.pdbx_strand_id
1 'polypeptide(L)'
;MRRTRVFPLPISDDESENDYEEEIIPQWTEVDIPPTIEPFLDRTGLNILPQNGVEGSLDVFLDDNFYEMMVTETNRYHHQNVEKYLKKKKAIKWTDLTISEFKKFLGLLILMGQIPKNTIDEYWTTDPLLETPIFPKTMSRDRYGDGGTL
;
A
#
# COMPACT_ATOMS: atom_id res chain seq x y z
N MET A 1 18.32 -19.69 -21.08
CA MET A 1 17.95 -18.28 -21.33
C MET A 1 19.13 -17.59 -22.00
N ARG A 2 18.97 -17.21 -23.28
CA ARG A 2 20.03 -16.63 -24.12
C ARG A 2 20.09 -15.12 -23.89
N ARG A 3 21.25 -14.58 -23.51
CA ARG A 3 21.52 -13.14 -23.51
C ARG A 3 21.79 -12.71 -24.94
N THR A 4 20.90 -11.91 -25.53
CA THR A 4 21.10 -11.32 -26.86
C THR A 4 22.20 -10.26 -26.76
N ARG A 5 23.35 -10.50 -27.39
CA ARG A 5 24.39 -9.48 -27.57
C ARG A 5 23.93 -8.56 -28.69
N VAL A 6 23.70 -7.29 -28.39
CA VAL A 6 23.45 -6.27 -29.42
C VAL A 6 24.81 -5.94 -30.04
N PHE A 7 24.95 -6.17 -31.35
CA PHE A 7 26.13 -5.78 -32.10
C PHE A 7 26.11 -4.26 -32.34
N PRO A 8 27.25 -3.54 -32.27
CA PRO A 8 27.30 -2.15 -32.68
C PRO A 8 27.14 -2.07 -34.20
N LEU A 9 26.35 -1.11 -34.68
CA LEU A 9 26.21 -0.81 -36.10
C LEU A 9 27.53 -0.21 -36.64
N PRO A 10 27.88 -0.44 -37.92
CA PRO A 10 29.06 0.17 -38.52
C PRO A 10 28.81 1.66 -38.72
N ILE A 11 29.76 2.48 -38.26
CA ILE A 11 29.78 3.93 -38.47
C ILE A 11 30.08 4.18 -39.96
N SER A 12 29.17 4.84 -40.65
CA SER A 12 29.41 5.44 -41.96
C SER A 12 30.02 6.82 -41.74
N ASP A 13 31.22 7.02 -42.28
CA ASP A 13 31.91 8.31 -42.29
C ASP A 13 31.10 9.31 -43.14
N ASP A 14 30.47 10.28 -42.46
CA ASP A 14 29.95 11.49 -43.08
C ASP A 14 30.53 12.66 -42.28
N GLU A 15 31.56 13.30 -42.84
CA GLU A 15 32.19 14.49 -42.27
C GLU A 15 31.16 15.62 -42.25
N SER A 16 30.59 15.86 -41.06
CA SER A 16 29.90 17.10 -40.75
C SER A 16 30.56 17.73 -39.53
N GLU A 17 31.24 18.87 -39.76
CA GLU A 17 31.61 19.80 -38.71
C GLU A 17 30.36 20.15 -37.91
N ASN A 18 30.28 19.61 -36.70
CA ASN A 18 29.23 19.93 -35.77
C ASN A 18 29.88 20.50 -34.52
N ASP A 19 29.46 21.71 -34.19
CA ASP A 19 29.76 22.46 -32.99
C ASP A 19 29.04 21.79 -31.80
N TYR A 20 29.36 20.53 -31.55
CA TYR A 20 28.84 19.77 -30.43
C TYR A 20 29.51 20.33 -29.16
N GLU A 21 28.74 21.00 -28.31
CA GLU A 21 29.11 21.08 -26.90
C GLU A 21 29.33 19.64 -26.42
N GLU A 22 30.58 19.28 -26.14
CA GLU A 22 30.93 17.97 -25.58
C GLU A 22 30.10 17.78 -24.31
N GLU A 23 29.05 16.97 -24.40
CA GLU A 23 28.27 16.55 -23.25
C GLU A 23 29.25 15.81 -22.33
N ILE A 24 29.66 16.44 -21.22
CA ILE A 24 30.63 15.86 -20.31
C ILE A 24 29.98 14.64 -19.66
N ILE A 25 30.22 13.46 -20.24
CA ILE A 25 29.75 12.20 -19.70
C ILE A 25 30.60 11.91 -18.45
N PRO A 26 30.02 11.89 -17.24
CA PRO A 26 30.79 11.63 -16.03
C PRO A 26 31.40 10.23 -16.09
N GLN A 27 32.73 10.14 -16.10
CA GLN A 27 33.44 8.87 -15.99
C GLN A 27 33.48 8.39 -14.54
N TRP A 28 33.31 7.09 -14.31
CA TRP A 28 33.52 6.50 -12.98
C TRP A 28 34.98 6.65 -12.58
N THR A 29 35.23 7.17 -11.38
CA THR A 29 36.57 7.30 -10.79
C THR A 29 36.67 6.47 -9.51
N GLU A 30 37.87 5.97 -9.20
CA GLU A 30 38.15 5.28 -7.92
C GLU A 30 38.22 6.25 -6.72
N VAL A 31 38.21 7.56 -7.01
CA VAL A 31 38.22 8.64 -6.02
C VAL A 31 36.80 9.11 -5.81
N ASP A 32 36.35 9.12 -4.55
CA ASP A 32 35.06 9.68 -4.16
C ASP A 32 35.08 11.20 -4.34
N ILE A 33 34.30 11.70 -5.29
CA ILE A 33 34.05 13.13 -5.46
C ILE A 33 32.81 13.46 -4.62
N PRO A 34 32.92 14.29 -3.56
CA PRO A 34 31.75 14.66 -2.77
C PRO A 34 30.75 15.38 -3.68
N PRO A 35 29.48 14.92 -3.74
CA PRO A 35 28.50 15.54 -4.61
C PRO A 35 28.21 16.96 -4.14
N THR A 36 28.12 17.90 -5.08
CA THR A 36 27.55 19.22 -4.81
C THR A 36 26.05 19.04 -4.62
N ILE A 37 25.59 19.10 -3.37
CA ILE A 37 24.16 19.03 -3.05
C ILE A 37 23.60 20.44 -3.22
N GLU A 38 22.84 20.67 -4.28
CA GLU A 38 22.10 21.92 -4.44
C GLU A 38 21.04 22.07 -3.33
N PRO A 39 20.82 23.30 -2.83
CA PRO A 39 19.76 23.53 -1.85
C PRO A 39 18.40 23.16 -2.46
N PHE A 40 17.58 22.42 -1.71
CA PHE A 40 16.20 22.16 -2.11
C PHE A 40 15.41 23.48 -2.07
N LEU A 41 15.07 24.00 -3.25
CA LEU A 41 14.35 25.27 -3.41
C LEU A 41 12.83 25.10 -3.47
N ASP A 42 12.35 23.87 -3.58
CA ASP A 42 10.93 23.60 -3.68
C ASP A 42 10.25 23.65 -2.30
N ARG A 43 8.92 23.71 -2.30
CA ARG A 43 8.15 23.82 -1.07
C ARG A 43 8.32 22.55 -0.24
N THR A 44 8.84 22.73 0.96
CA THR A 44 8.86 21.69 1.98
C THR A 44 7.50 21.63 2.67
N GLY A 45 7.04 20.42 2.99
CA GLY A 45 5.76 20.20 3.70
C GLY A 45 4.64 19.66 2.81
N LEU A 46 3.40 19.80 3.29
CA LEU A 46 2.22 19.29 2.60
C LEU A 46 1.87 20.16 1.39
N ASN A 47 1.98 19.58 0.19
CA ASN A 47 1.55 20.24 -1.05
C ASN A 47 0.03 20.31 -1.21
N ILE A 48 -0.71 19.48 -0.46
CA ILE A 48 -2.17 19.45 -0.46
C ILE A 48 -2.61 19.73 0.98
N LEU A 49 -3.34 20.84 1.17
CA LEU A 49 -3.94 21.18 2.45
C LEU A 49 -5.31 20.51 2.55
N PRO A 50 -5.53 19.62 3.54
CA PRO A 50 -6.84 19.02 3.76
C PRO A 50 -7.82 20.08 4.26
N GLN A 51 -8.98 20.19 3.61
CA GLN A 51 -9.97 21.23 3.94
C GLN A 51 -10.76 20.92 5.23
N ASN A 52 -10.85 19.63 5.61
CA ASN A 52 -11.77 19.13 6.64
C ASN A 52 -11.06 18.50 7.86
N GLY A 53 -9.89 19.00 8.23
CA GLY A 53 -9.13 18.48 9.38
C GLY A 53 -8.65 17.04 9.17
N VAL A 54 -8.85 16.17 10.17
CA VAL A 54 -8.38 14.77 10.13
C VAL A 54 -9.10 13.96 9.04
N GLU A 55 -10.40 14.17 8.86
CA GLU A 55 -11.19 13.47 7.82
C GLU A 55 -10.69 13.85 6.43
N GLY A 56 -10.54 15.15 6.17
CA GLY A 56 -9.99 15.62 4.90
C GLY A 56 -8.54 15.18 4.65
N SER A 57 -7.77 14.92 5.70
CA SER A 57 -6.42 14.35 5.57
C SER A 57 -6.48 12.90 5.13
N LEU A 58 -7.40 12.12 5.70
CA LEU A 58 -7.58 10.71 5.33
C LEU A 58 -7.99 10.57 3.87
N ASP A 59 -8.88 11.43 3.37
CA ASP A 59 -9.33 11.38 1.97
C ASP A 59 -8.20 11.66 0.96
N VAL A 60 -7.17 12.42 1.36
CA VAL A 60 -5.98 12.67 0.51
C VAL A 60 -5.10 11.43 0.39
N PHE A 61 -5.02 10.59 1.43
CA PHE A 61 -4.20 9.38 1.44
C PHE A 61 -4.96 8.12 1.02
N LEU A 62 -6.24 8.06 1.37
CA LEU A 62 -7.14 6.92 1.20
C LEU A 62 -8.36 7.42 0.43
N ASP A 63 -8.18 7.63 -0.86
CA ASP A 63 -9.24 8.11 -1.74
C ASP A 63 -10.27 7.01 -2.07
N ASP A 64 -11.37 7.40 -2.73
CA ASP A 64 -12.42 6.45 -3.11
C ASP A 64 -11.90 5.34 -4.05
N ASN A 65 -10.95 5.67 -4.94
CA ASN A 65 -10.32 4.70 -5.82
C ASN A 65 -9.50 3.66 -5.05
N PHE A 66 -8.77 4.07 -4.00
CA PHE A 66 -8.09 3.15 -3.11
C PHE A 66 -9.08 2.17 -2.47
N TYR A 67 -10.20 2.67 -1.93
CA TYR A 67 -11.20 1.81 -1.30
C TYR A 67 -11.83 0.83 -2.29
N GLU A 68 -12.18 1.29 -3.48
CA GLU A 68 -12.73 0.45 -4.56
C GLU A 68 -11.75 -0.64 -4.98
N MET A 69 -10.49 -0.29 -5.19
CA MET A 69 -9.43 -1.24 -5.55
C MET A 69 -9.26 -2.30 -4.46
N MET A 70 -9.15 -1.89 -3.20
CA MET A 70 -8.94 -2.82 -2.08
C MET A 70 -10.11 -3.80 -1.94
N VAL A 71 -11.34 -3.31 -2.02
CA VAL A 71 -12.54 -4.16 -1.95
C VAL A 71 -12.60 -5.13 -3.12
N THR A 72 -12.36 -4.63 -4.34
CA THR A 72 -12.42 -5.43 -5.57
C THR A 72 -11.40 -6.55 -5.53
N GLU A 73 -10.14 -6.25 -5.19
CA GLU A 73 -9.08 -7.24 -5.16
C GLU A 73 -9.22 -8.22 -3.99
N THR A 74 -9.72 -7.79 -2.83
CA THR A 74 -9.99 -8.70 -1.72
C THR A 74 -11.09 -9.72 -2.07
N ASN A 75 -12.18 -9.25 -2.67
CA ASN A 75 -13.26 -10.14 -3.13
C ASN A 75 -12.79 -11.07 -4.26
N ARG A 76 -12.00 -10.54 -5.21
CA ARG A 76 -11.39 -11.35 -6.27
C ARG A 76 -10.51 -12.45 -5.69
N TYR A 77 -9.66 -12.12 -4.73
CA TYR A 77 -8.77 -13.07 -4.08
C TYR A 77 -9.55 -14.19 -3.39
N HIS A 78 -10.63 -13.85 -2.68
CA HIS A 78 -11.50 -14.85 -2.09
C HIS A 78 -12.03 -15.81 -3.16
N HIS A 79 -12.63 -15.27 -4.23
CA HIS A 79 -13.21 -16.07 -5.31
C HIS A 79 -12.20 -16.98 -6.01
N GLN A 80 -10.95 -16.52 -6.17
CA GLN A 80 -9.87 -17.34 -6.73
C GLN A 80 -9.43 -18.50 -5.83
N ASN A 81 -9.68 -18.40 -4.52
CA ASN A 81 -9.21 -19.36 -3.52
C ASN A 81 -10.35 -20.14 -2.84
N VAL A 82 -11.60 -20.02 -3.31
CA VAL A 82 -12.80 -20.67 -2.72
C VAL A 82 -12.58 -22.15 -2.42
N GLU A 83 -11.94 -22.90 -3.32
CA GLU A 83 -11.71 -24.34 -3.15
C GLU A 83 -10.83 -24.68 -1.94
N LYS A 84 -9.92 -23.79 -1.54
CA LYS A 84 -9.09 -23.95 -0.32
C LYS A 84 -9.94 -23.77 0.94
N TYR A 85 -10.94 -22.90 0.90
CA TYR A 85 -11.81 -22.58 2.03
C TYR A 85 -12.92 -23.62 2.23
N LEU A 86 -13.47 -24.19 1.15
CA LEU A 86 -14.52 -25.22 1.21
C LEU A 86 -14.10 -26.51 1.93
N LYS A 87 -12.80 -26.80 2.01
CA LYS A 87 -12.28 -28.00 2.71
C LYS A 87 -12.38 -27.89 4.24
N LYS A 88 -12.64 -26.70 4.79
CA LYS A 88 -12.80 -26.49 6.23
C LYS A 88 -14.27 -26.71 6.61
N LYS A 89 -14.56 -27.80 7.34
CA LYS A 89 -15.90 -28.17 7.84
C LYS A 89 -16.60 -27.13 8.75
N LYS A 90 -15.90 -26.05 9.13
CA LYS A 90 -16.40 -24.93 9.95
C LYS A 90 -16.22 -23.55 9.27
N ALA A 91 -16.02 -23.50 7.95
CA ALA A 91 -15.89 -22.22 7.26
C ALA A 91 -17.21 -21.45 7.35
N ILE A 92 -17.14 -20.23 7.89
CA ILE A 92 -18.23 -19.25 7.77
C ILE A 92 -18.42 -18.96 6.28
N LYS A 93 -19.68 -18.79 5.87
CA LYS A 93 -19.99 -18.47 4.47
C LYS A 93 -19.44 -17.07 4.16
N TRP A 94 -18.51 -17.01 3.21
CA TRP A 94 -18.01 -15.73 2.73
C TRP A 94 -19.14 -14.86 2.19
N THR A 95 -19.06 -13.58 2.53
CA THR A 95 -19.90 -12.52 2.00
C THR A 95 -18.97 -11.47 1.43
N ASP A 96 -19.23 -11.04 0.19
CA ASP A 96 -18.40 -10.02 -0.45
C ASP A 96 -18.29 -8.78 0.42
N LEU A 97 -17.06 -8.30 0.52
CA LEU A 97 -16.70 -7.11 1.26
C LEU A 97 -17.29 -5.89 0.55
N THR A 98 -17.85 -4.97 1.32
CA THR A 98 -18.30 -3.66 0.84
C THR A 98 -17.32 -2.57 1.28
N ILE A 99 -17.33 -1.41 0.61
CA ILE A 99 -16.50 -0.25 0.99
C ILE A 99 -16.78 0.17 2.44
N SER A 100 -18.04 0.16 2.88
CA SER A 100 -18.40 0.50 4.26
C SER A 100 -17.80 -0.50 5.26
N GLU A 101 -17.83 -1.79 4.96
CA GLU A 101 -17.21 -2.80 5.83
C GLU A 101 -15.70 -2.68 5.85
N PHE A 102 -15.06 -2.39 4.72
CA PHE A 102 -13.62 -2.18 4.68
C PHE A 102 -13.20 -0.91 5.45
N LYS A 103 -13.96 0.19 5.35
CA LYS A 103 -13.75 1.38 6.18
C LYS A 103 -13.88 1.07 7.68
N LYS A 104 -14.86 0.25 8.08
CA LYS A 104 -14.99 -0.23 9.46
C LYS A 104 -13.79 -1.07 9.90
N PHE A 105 -13.34 -1.99 9.06
CA PHE A 105 -12.16 -2.82 9.32
C PHE A 105 -10.91 -1.95 9.53
N LEU A 106 -10.67 -0.97 8.66
CA LEU A 106 -9.55 -0.05 8.78
C LEU A 106 -9.64 0.83 10.02
N GLY A 107 -10.83 1.33 10.35
CA GLY A 107 -11.07 2.07 11.59
C GLY A 107 -10.77 1.24 12.84
N LEU A 108 -11.16 -0.03 12.85
CA LEU A 108 -10.78 -0.95 13.92
C LEU A 108 -9.27 -1.20 13.97
N LEU A 109 -8.59 -1.35 12.82
CA LEU A 109 -7.14 -1.55 12.76
C LEU A 109 -6.38 -0.36 13.35
N ILE A 110 -6.78 0.86 13.01
CA ILE A 110 -6.21 2.09 13.60
C ILE A 110 -6.46 2.12 15.11
N LEU A 111 -7.67 1.76 15.55
CA LEU A 111 -8.02 1.73 16.97
C LEU A 111 -7.26 0.67 17.76
N MET A 112 -6.93 -0.48 17.16
CA MET A 112 -6.04 -1.47 17.77
C MET A 112 -4.64 -0.91 18.01
N GLY A 113 -4.15 -0.05 17.10
CA GLY A 113 -2.88 0.67 17.30
C GLY A 113 -2.93 1.63 18.50
N GLN A 114 -4.10 2.19 18.80
CA GLN A 114 -4.29 3.08 19.95
C GLN A 114 -4.54 2.33 21.26
N ILE A 115 -5.24 1.19 21.20
CA ILE A 115 -5.64 0.38 22.36
C ILE A 115 -5.04 -1.03 22.20
N PRO A 116 -3.72 -1.20 22.36
CA PRO A 116 -3.10 -2.51 22.20
C PRO A 116 -3.59 -3.49 23.26
N LYS A 117 -3.88 -4.72 22.83
CA LYS A 117 -4.22 -5.87 23.68
C LYS A 117 -3.21 -7.00 23.49
N ASN A 118 -3.16 -7.95 24.41
CA ASN A 118 -2.15 -9.02 24.37
C ASN A 118 -2.43 -10.00 23.23
N THR A 119 -3.70 -10.22 22.93
CA THR A 119 -4.14 -11.09 21.84
C THR A 119 -5.24 -10.44 21.03
N ILE A 120 -5.37 -10.87 19.76
CA ILE A 120 -6.41 -10.35 18.87
C ILE A 120 -7.82 -10.70 19.35
N ASP A 121 -7.95 -11.78 20.13
CA ASP A 121 -9.22 -12.26 20.64
C ASP A 121 -9.75 -11.39 21.79
N GLU A 122 -8.86 -10.76 22.55
CA GLU A 122 -9.23 -9.85 23.63
C GLU A 122 -9.98 -8.60 23.13
N TYR A 123 -9.85 -8.24 21.84
CA TYR A 123 -10.64 -7.13 21.29
C TYR A 123 -12.14 -7.43 21.24
N TRP A 124 -12.52 -8.71 21.16
CA TRP A 124 -13.92 -9.15 21.11
C TRP A 124 -14.37 -9.87 22.39
N THR A 125 -13.62 -9.73 23.49
CA THR A 125 -14.00 -10.32 24.78
C THR A 125 -15.17 -9.57 25.43
N THR A 126 -15.98 -10.30 26.19
CA THR A 126 -17.04 -9.78 27.06
C THR A 126 -16.62 -9.74 28.53
N ASP A 127 -15.34 -10.02 28.83
CA ASP A 127 -14.80 -9.87 30.17
C ASP A 127 -14.84 -8.40 30.59
N PRO A 128 -15.55 -8.02 31.65
CA PRO A 128 -15.66 -6.62 32.10
C PRO A 128 -14.32 -5.93 32.36
N LEU A 129 -13.25 -6.68 32.62
CA LEU A 129 -11.90 -6.13 32.85
C LEU A 129 -11.19 -5.73 31.56
N LEU A 130 -11.55 -6.36 30.44
CA LEU A 130 -10.86 -6.25 29.16
C LEU A 130 -11.77 -5.79 28.03
N GLU A 131 -13.07 -5.71 28.26
CA GLU A 131 -14.04 -5.39 27.23
C GLU A 131 -13.77 -4.00 26.64
N THR A 132 -13.92 -3.89 25.33
CA THR A 132 -13.83 -2.62 24.63
C THR A 132 -14.97 -2.59 23.63
N PRO A 133 -16.19 -2.17 24.06
CA PRO A 133 -17.44 -2.47 23.36
C PRO A 133 -17.51 -2.03 21.90
N ILE A 134 -16.70 -1.04 21.51
CA ILE A 134 -16.63 -0.54 20.14
C ILE A 134 -16.24 -1.62 19.11
N PHE A 135 -15.36 -2.57 19.47
CA PHE A 135 -14.92 -3.63 18.57
C PHE A 135 -16.08 -4.57 18.18
N PRO A 136 -16.74 -5.28 19.13
CA PRO A 136 -17.86 -6.16 18.80
C PRO A 136 -19.09 -5.41 18.27
N LYS A 137 -19.27 -4.12 18.61
CA LYS A 137 -20.37 -3.29 18.06
C LYS A 137 -20.15 -2.91 16.60
N THR A 138 -18.89 -2.77 16.16
CA THR A 138 -18.58 -2.30 14.81
C THR A 138 -18.54 -3.45 13.79
N MET A 139 -17.93 -4.57 14.17
CA MET A 139 -17.80 -5.76 13.33
C MET A 139 -17.68 -7.00 14.23
N SER A 140 -18.30 -8.13 13.86
CA SER A 140 -18.17 -9.37 14.64
C SER A 140 -16.77 -9.97 14.51
N ARG A 141 -16.32 -10.73 15.51
CA ARG A 141 -15.02 -11.44 15.48
C ARG A 141 -14.92 -12.35 14.26
N ASP A 142 -15.99 -13.07 13.97
CA ASP A 142 -16.09 -13.97 12.83
C ASP A 142 -15.90 -13.22 11.51
N ARG A 143 -16.57 -12.08 11.32
CA ARG A 143 -16.43 -11.24 10.12
C ARG A 143 -15.03 -10.63 10.00
N TYR A 144 -14.45 -10.20 11.12
CA TYR A 144 -13.09 -9.66 11.15
C TYR A 144 -12.04 -10.75 10.83
N GLY A 145 -12.20 -11.94 11.40
CA GLY A 145 -11.31 -13.09 11.20
C GLY A 145 -11.36 -13.65 9.78
N ASP A 146 -12.52 -13.64 9.13
CA ASP A 146 -12.67 -14.07 7.74
C ASP A 146 -11.93 -13.14 6.76
N GLY A 147 -11.88 -11.83 7.04
CA GLY A 147 -11.17 -10.84 6.22
C GLY A 147 -9.67 -10.72 6.50
N GLY A 148 -9.21 -11.23 7.65
CA GLY A 148 -7.84 -11.06 8.16
C GLY A 148 -6.91 -12.25 7.95
N THR A 149 -7.40 -13.41 7.47
CA THR A 149 -6.53 -14.51 7.02
C THR A 149 -6.10 -14.31 5.57
N LEU A 150 -5.25 -13.31 5.34
CA LEU A 150 -4.36 -13.22 4.18
C LEU A 150 -3.01 -13.88 4.53
#